data_AF-A0A1T5P6E6-F1
#
_entry.id   AF-A0A1T5P6E6-F1
#
_cell.length_a   1.000
_cell.length_b   1.000
_cell.length_c   1.000
_cell.angle_alpha   90.00
_cell.angle_beta   90.00
_cell.angle_gamma   90.00
#
_symmetry.space_group_name_H-M   'P 1'
#
loop_
_entity.id
_entity.type
_entity.pdbx_description
1 polymer ?
#
loop_
_entity_poly.entity_id
_entity_poly.type
_entity_poly.pdbx_seq_one_letter_code
_entity_poly.pdbx_strand_id
1 'polypeptide(L)'
;MRRLLLIVTGMALALQPVLAQRKKNVDSASAVITYGFSSNGKAIPGNELQLMIDHHRAHIVPGGNKQKEQQFLDLQEQATLQVLSLPNGEVYTLKKNFSEYTTPELLPDTATILGYVCKKAKLFIRSNTIEVWYTNDLPLKGTPNLTLAPGLGLVLKTVRNGNSETVAKKITWRKITDAELAWPSNTGALVNDAAYTRQVIDSRYTTLPVFNQEQISWGNNTPNPSGGQLNQTYHFAGGTVILKKVSLPAVKKGETLFAELTQYSNGDAYDRTGSVFMIPADKATSFLDGLQKGVGALPLFTAKNGRQYQGMVATDNYLPALEVLRFFTPFGVRQFNNQVKIAGYNWADSVIYKQDITELHGRLQGDVWLGVYIGNYDKGGHKVSLSLKYYPGDPEDENRPAANWIYPVFNTTNLMEMAGQEYATLFDKDSLKVTVTIPEGVKNIQLRFLTTGHGGWGGGDEFNPKQNEIFVDGKRVYHFIPWRTDCATYRLSNPASGNFGNGLSSSDLSRSNWCPGTLTSPVFISLPDITPGQHTIQVAIPQGKPEGSSQSFWNVSGTLIGEKK
;
A
#
# COMPACT_ATOMS: atom_id res chain seq x y z
N MET A 1 -76.36 -11.55 -77.21
CA MET A 1 -77.03 -10.49 -76.41
C MET A 1 -76.09 -10.05 -75.29
N ARG A 2 -75.90 -8.74 -75.14
CA ARG A 2 -74.96 -8.06 -74.21
C ARG A 2 -75.25 -8.36 -72.73
N ARG A 3 -74.20 -8.42 -71.90
CA ARG A 3 -74.12 -7.89 -70.51
C ARG A 3 -72.67 -8.08 -70.02
N LEU A 4 -71.86 -7.02 -70.08
CA LEU A 4 -71.59 -5.98 -69.06
C LEU A 4 -70.68 -6.49 -67.93
N LEU A 5 -69.45 -5.97 -67.97
CA LEU A 5 -68.35 -6.13 -67.02
C LEU A 5 -68.57 -5.20 -65.82
N LEU A 6 -68.37 -5.69 -64.59
CA LEU A 6 -68.03 -4.82 -63.45
C LEU A 6 -67.14 -5.60 -62.47
N ILE A 7 -65.96 -5.03 -62.22
CA ILE A 7 -64.91 -5.50 -61.33
C ILE A 7 -65.23 -5.01 -59.91
N VAL A 8 -65.19 -5.90 -58.92
CA VAL A 8 -65.06 -5.55 -57.50
C VAL A 8 -63.97 -6.42 -56.88
N THR A 9 -62.94 -5.76 -56.38
CA THR A 9 -61.78 -6.29 -55.66
C THR A 9 -62.18 -6.74 -54.26
N GLY A 10 -62.05 -8.03 -53.97
CA GLY A 10 -62.30 -8.63 -52.66
C GLY A 10 -61.01 -8.99 -51.93
N MET A 11 -60.81 -8.37 -50.78
CA MET A 11 -59.72 -8.56 -49.82
C MET A 11 -59.86 -9.92 -49.11
N ALA A 12 -58.85 -10.80 -49.21
CA ALA A 12 -58.81 -12.08 -48.52
C ALA A 12 -57.77 -12.04 -47.38
N LEU A 13 -58.25 -12.05 -46.13
CA LEU A 13 -57.43 -12.30 -44.95
C LEU A 13 -56.96 -13.76 -44.95
N ALA A 14 -55.66 -13.98 -45.07
CA ALA A 14 -55.03 -15.27 -44.80
C ALA A 14 -54.69 -15.37 -43.30
N LEU A 15 -55.52 -16.07 -42.53
CA LEU A 15 -55.19 -16.58 -41.21
C LEU A 15 -54.18 -17.72 -41.36
N GLN A 16 -52.96 -17.56 -40.85
CA GLN A 16 -52.04 -18.67 -40.64
C GLN A 16 -52.13 -19.19 -39.20
N PRO A 17 -52.04 -20.52 -38.98
CA PRO A 17 -52.25 -21.12 -37.68
C PRO A 17 -51.01 -20.95 -36.79
N VAL A 18 -51.23 -20.42 -35.59
CA VAL A 18 -50.26 -20.49 -34.49
C VAL A 18 -50.15 -21.94 -34.04
N LEU A 19 -49.09 -22.63 -34.47
CA LEU A 19 -48.67 -23.89 -33.87
C LEU A 19 -48.14 -23.62 -32.47
N ALA A 20 -49.01 -23.78 -31.48
CA ALA A 20 -48.65 -23.85 -30.07
C ALA A 20 -47.74 -25.07 -29.84
N GLN A 21 -46.42 -24.84 -29.79
CA GLN A 21 -45.49 -25.79 -29.21
C GLN A 21 -45.83 -25.95 -27.72
N ARG A 22 -46.15 -27.19 -27.32
CA ARG A 22 -46.35 -27.62 -25.94
C ARG A 22 -45.24 -27.07 -25.04
N LYS A 23 -45.54 -26.05 -24.25
CA LYS A 23 -44.71 -25.62 -23.12
C LYS A 23 -44.67 -26.76 -22.12
N LYS A 24 -43.51 -27.39 -21.94
CA LYS A 24 -43.18 -28.05 -20.66
C LYS A 24 -43.50 -27.04 -19.54
N ASN A 25 -43.97 -27.52 -18.39
CA ASN A 25 -44.08 -26.73 -17.15
C ASN A 25 -42.69 -26.18 -16.78
N VAL A 26 -42.30 -25.06 -17.37
CA VAL A 26 -41.09 -24.34 -17.04
C VAL A 26 -41.50 -23.35 -15.96
N ASP A 27 -40.90 -23.49 -14.79
CA ASP A 27 -41.10 -22.59 -13.67
C ASP A 27 -40.83 -21.15 -14.10
N SER A 28 -41.88 -20.35 -14.16
CA SER A 28 -41.78 -18.95 -14.58
C SER A 28 -41.15 -18.07 -13.52
N ALA A 29 -40.91 -18.55 -12.30
CA ALA A 29 -40.23 -17.82 -11.23
C ALA A 29 -38.72 -18.15 -11.14
N SER A 30 -38.20 -19.00 -12.03
CA SER A 30 -36.80 -19.45 -12.02
C SER A 30 -36.14 -19.29 -13.40
N ALA A 31 -35.04 -18.52 -13.45
CA ALA A 31 -34.31 -18.30 -14.70
C ALA A 31 -32.86 -17.85 -14.48
N VAL A 32 -32.02 -18.10 -15.49
CA VAL A 32 -30.67 -17.54 -15.59
C VAL A 32 -30.64 -16.46 -16.67
N ILE A 33 -30.29 -15.25 -16.29
CA ILE A 33 -30.11 -14.12 -17.22
C ILE A 33 -28.62 -13.91 -17.45
N THR A 34 -28.19 -13.98 -18.71
CA THR A 34 -26.81 -13.72 -19.10
C THR A 34 -26.68 -12.30 -19.61
N TYR A 35 -25.73 -11.54 -19.06
CA TYR A 35 -25.41 -10.18 -19.45
C TYR A 35 -24.03 -10.13 -20.13
N GLY A 36 -23.92 -9.27 -21.13
CA GLY A 36 -22.66 -8.90 -21.75
C GLY A 36 -22.35 -7.42 -21.54
N PHE A 37 -21.08 -7.05 -21.68
CA PHE A 37 -20.61 -5.68 -21.53
C PHE A 37 -20.22 -5.06 -22.87
N SER A 38 -20.41 -3.76 -22.99
CA SER A 38 -19.88 -2.97 -24.11
C SER A 38 -19.41 -1.61 -23.66
N SER A 39 -18.41 -1.06 -24.36
CA SER A 39 -17.93 0.31 -24.17
C SER A 39 -17.89 1.02 -25.51
N ASN A 40 -18.50 2.21 -25.59
CA ASN A 40 -18.59 3.01 -26.83
C ASN A 40 -19.14 2.19 -28.02
N GLY A 41 -20.18 1.39 -27.77
CA GLY A 41 -20.80 0.52 -28.77
C GLY A 41 -19.99 -0.73 -29.15
N LYS A 42 -18.77 -0.92 -28.64
CA LYS A 42 -17.94 -2.12 -28.89
C LYS A 42 -18.16 -3.14 -27.79
N ALA A 43 -18.49 -4.38 -28.16
CA ALA A 43 -18.60 -5.48 -27.21
C ALA A 43 -17.24 -5.78 -26.56
N ILE A 44 -17.27 -6.09 -25.27
CA ILE A 44 -16.10 -6.55 -24.51
C ILE A 44 -16.28 -8.07 -24.32
N PRO A 45 -15.66 -8.91 -25.17
CA PRO A 45 -15.82 -10.35 -25.09
C PRO A 45 -15.10 -10.94 -23.88
N GLY A 46 -15.49 -12.15 -23.46
CA GLY A 46 -14.78 -12.93 -22.44
C GLY A 46 -15.11 -12.60 -20.98
N ASN A 47 -16.02 -11.66 -20.73
CA ASN A 47 -16.39 -11.25 -19.39
C ASN A 47 -17.92 -11.23 -19.24
N GLU A 48 -18.61 -12.36 -19.30
CA GLU A 48 -20.08 -12.39 -19.12
C GLU A 48 -20.46 -12.44 -17.64
N LEU A 49 -21.63 -11.89 -17.31
CA LEU A 49 -22.19 -11.95 -15.95
C LEU A 49 -23.50 -12.73 -15.99
N GLN A 50 -23.76 -13.57 -14.99
CA GLN A 50 -25.04 -14.26 -14.85
C GLN A 50 -25.80 -13.76 -13.62
N LEU A 51 -27.09 -13.48 -13.77
CA LEU A 51 -28.02 -13.31 -12.67
C LEU A 51 -28.88 -14.57 -12.60
N MET A 52 -28.68 -15.38 -11.56
CA MET A 52 -29.46 -16.57 -11.29
C MET A 52 -30.60 -16.18 -10.35
N ILE A 53 -31.85 -16.33 -10.77
CA ILE A 53 -33.03 -15.98 -9.97
C ILE A 53 -33.83 -17.25 -9.73
N ASP A 54 -34.04 -17.59 -8.46
CA ASP A 54 -34.93 -18.64 -8.00
C ASP A 54 -35.95 -18.07 -7.01
N HIS A 55 -37.16 -17.80 -7.50
CA HIS A 55 -38.25 -17.21 -6.75
C HIS A 55 -37.85 -15.86 -6.10
N HIS A 56 -37.63 -15.85 -4.79
CA HIS A 56 -37.28 -14.65 -4.02
C HIS A 56 -35.79 -14.50 -3.77
N ARG A 57 -34.97 -15.40 -4.31
CA ARG A 57 -33.52 -15.39 -4.14
C ARG A 57 -32.85 -15.13 -5.47
N ALA A 58 -31.85 -14.24 -5.49
CA ALA A 58 -31.00 -14.08 -6.66
C ALA A 58 -29.52 -14.05 -6.29
N HIS A 59 -28.69 -14.59 -7.17
CA HIS A 59 -27.22 -14.60 -7.06
C HIS A 59 -26.62 -14.00 -8.32
N ILE A 60 -25.77 -12.99 -8.15
CA ILE A 60 -24.95 -12.41 -9.21
C ILE A 60 -23.65 -13.19 -9.30
N VAL A 61 -23.47 -13.91 -10.41
CA VAL A 61 -22.30 -14.74 -10.68
C VAL A 61 -21.45 -14.06 -11.76
N PRO A 62 -20.30 -13.45 -11.39
CA PRO A 62 -19.38 -12.86 -12.36
C PRO A 62 -18.70 -13.95 -13.19
N GLY A 63 -18.35 -13.62 -14.43
CA GLY A 63 -17.58 -14.48 -15.31
C GLY A 63 -16.13 -14.63 -14.85
N GLY A 64 -15.47 -15.69 -15.33
CA GLY A 64 -14.06 -15.97 -15.02
C GLY A 64 -13.87 -16.75 -13.72
N ASN A 65 -12.79 -16.47 -13.00
CA ASN A 65 -12.42 -17.18 -11.78
C ASN A 65 -13.39 -16.86 -10.63
N LYS A 66 -13.62 -17.86 -9.77
CA LYS A 66 -14.44 -17.71 -8.56
C LYS A 66 -13.90 -16.57 -7.69
N GLN A 67 -14.74 -15.56 -7.46
CA GLN A 67 -14.42 -14.43 -6.61
C GLN A 67 -14.54 -14.80 -5.13
N LYS A 68 -13.74 -14.14 -4.28
CA LYS A 68 -13.85 -14.28 -2.80
C LYS A 68 -15.13 -13.64 -2.26
N GLU A 69 -15.61 -12.60 -2.95
CA GLU A 69 -16.87 -11.93 -2.66
C GLU A 69 -17.99 -12.55 -3.51
N GLN A 70 -19.12 -12.85 -2.85
CA GLN A 70 -20.36 -13.30 -3.48
C GLN A 70 -21.47 -12.29 -3.22
N GLN A 71 -22.38 -12.13 -4.18
CA GLN A 71 -23.36 -11.04 -4.20
C GLN A 71 -24.77 -11.57 -4.43
N PHE A 72 -25.67 -11.32 -3.49
CA PHE A 72 -27.02 -11.87 -3.50
C PHE A 72 -28.09 -10.80 -3.30
N LEU A 73 -29.30 -11.09 -3.80
CA LEU A 73 -30.51 -10.35 -3.50
C LEU A 73 -31.50 -11.27 -2.80
N ASP A 74 -31.96 -10.83 -1.64
CA ASP A 74 -33.12 -11.37 -0.94
C ASP A 74 -34.32 -10.48 -1.25
N LEU A 75 -35.12 -10.92 -2.23
CA LEU A 75 -36.27 -10.17 -2.75
C LEU A 75 -37.46 -10.20 -1.78
N GLN A 76 -37.50 -11.18 -0.87
CA GLN A 76 -38.52 -11.26 0.17
C GLN A 76 -38.24 -10.24 1.27
N GLU A 77 -37.00 -10.19 1.74
CA GLU A 77 -36.55 -9.22 2.75
C GLU A 77 -36.25 -7.83 2.18
N GLN A 78 -36.32 -7.67 0.85
CA GLN A 78 -35.93 -6.45 0.14
C GLN A 78 -34.53 -5.98 0.54
N ALA A 79 -33.59 -6.92 0.59
CA ALA A 79 -32.23 -6.68 1.02
C ALA A 79 -31.21 -7.30 0.07
N THR A 80 -30.02 -6.74 0.07
CA THR A 80 -28.85 -7.31 -0.60
C THR A 80 -27.93 -7.94 0.43
N LEU A 81 -27.20 -8.96 0.03
CA LEU A 81 -26.16 -9.60 0.83
C LEU A 81 -24.86 -9.62 0.02
N GLN A 82 -23.80 -9.09 0.59
CA GLN A 82 -22.44 -9.29 0.09
C GLN A 82 -21.69 -10.14 1.11
N VAL A 83 -21.19 -11.29 0.68
CA VAL A 83 -20.56 -12.29 1.55
C VAL A 83 -19.11 -12.46 1.12
N LEU A 84 -18.18 -12.14 2.02
CA LEU A 84 -16.74 -12.31 1.81
C LEU A 84 -16.26 -13.52 2.60
N SER A 85 -15.66 -14.49 1.93
CA SER A 85 -14.99 -15.63 2.59
C SER A 85 -13.47 -15.51 2.49
N LEU A 86 -12.80 -15.59 3.64
CA LEU A 86 -11.34 -15.51 3.72
C LEU A 86 -10.70 -16.91 3.81
N PRO A 87 -9.42 -17.07 3.38
CA PRO A 87 -8.73 -18.37 3.43
C PRO A 87 -8.55 -18.95 4.84
N ASN A 88 -8.58 -18.12 5.88
CA ASN A 88 -8.51 -18.54 7.29
C ASN A 88 -9.86 -19.05 7.83
N GLY A 89 -10.91 -19.08 7.00
CA GLY A 89 -12.25 -19.54 7.38
C GLY A 89 -13.16 -18.44 7.92
N GLU A 90 -12.67 -17.22 8.11
CA GLU A 90 -13.51 -16.08 8.51
C GLU A 90 -14.46 -15.69 7.38
N VAL A 91 -15.69 -15.35 7.76
CA VAL A 91 -16.74 -14.89 6.84
C VAL A 91 -17.31 -13.58 7.35
N TYR A 92 -17.40 -12.60 6.47
CA TYR A 92 -18.01 -11.30 6.76
C TYR A 92 -19.18 -11.07 5.80
N THR A 93 -20.29 -10.56 6.31
CA THR A 93 -21.47 -10.23 5.50
C THR A 93 -21.87 -8.78 5.70
N LEU A 94 -22.10 -8.08 4.58
CA LEU A 94 -22.83 -6.83 4.56
C LEU A 94 -24.27 -7.11 4.10
N LYS A 95 -25.24 -6.85 4.98
CA LYS A 95 -26.67 -6.83 4.63
C LYS A 95 -27.11 -5.38 4.50
N LYS A 96 -27.73 -5.02 3.38
CA LYS A 96 -28.20 -3.66 3.11
C LYS A 96 -29.59 -3.67 2.50
N ASN A 97 -30.52 -2.94 3.10
CA ASN A 97 -31.90 -2.82 2.60
C ASN A 97 -31.91 -2.07 1.28
N PHE A 98 -32.86 -2.39 0.39
CA PHE A 98 -32.99 -1.73 -0.90
C PHE A 98 -33.18 -0.21 -0.78
N SER A 99 -33.86 0.23 0.29
CA SER A 99 -34.08 1.65 0.60
C SER A 99 -32.82 2.42 0.98
N GLU A 100 -31.72 1.75 1.30
CA GLU A 100 -30.44 2.39 1.63
C GLU A 100 -29.59 2.67 0.38
N TYR A 101 -30.02 2.20 -0.80
CA TYR A 101 -29.41 2.57 -2.08
C TYR A 101 -30.04 3.84 -2.66
N THR A 102 -29.37 4.44 -3.62
CA THR A 102 -29.84 5.66 -4.27
C THR A 102 -31.23 5.46 -4.89
N THR A 103 -32.17 6.33 -4.54
CA THR A 103 -33.53 6.32 -5.10
C THR A 103 -33.48 6.66 -6.59
N PRO A 104 -34.01 5.80 -7.47
CA PRO A 104 -34.08 6.07 -8.90
C PRO A 104 -35.14 7.13 -9.25
N GLU A 105 -34.78 8.07 -10.12
CA GLU A 105 -35.71 8.94 -10.83
C GLU A 105 -36.34 8.15 -11.98
N LEU A 106 -37.66 7.98 -11.99
CA LEU A 106 -38.36 7.29 -13.08
C LEU A 106 -38.51 8.23 -14.27
N LEU A 107 -38.20 7.73 -15.47
CA LEU A 107 -38.28 8.48 -16.71
C LEU A 107 -39.36 7.90 -17.64
N PRO A 108 -39.96 8.71 -18.53
CA PRO A 108 -41.04 8.27 -19.41
C PRO A 108 -40.56 7.37 -20.55
N ASP A 109 -39.26 7.34 -20.83
CA ASP A 109 -38.69 6.56 -21.94
C ASP A 109 -38.95 5.06 -21.79
N THR A 110 -39.16 4.40 -22.94
CA THR A 110 -39.28 2.95 -23.03
C THR A 110 -38.37 2.38 -24.12
N ALA A 111 -37.97 1.13 -23.95
CA ALA A 111 -37.19 0.40 -24.95
C ALA A 111 -37.61 -1.08 -24.94
N THR A 112 -37.44 -1.78 -26.07
CA THR A 112 -37.65 -3.24 -26.11
C THR A 112 -36.31 -3.96 -26.00
N ILE A 113 -36.15 -4.80 -24.98
CA ILE A 113 -34.92 -5.58 -24.75
C ILE A 113 -35.30 -7.04 -24.62
N LEU A 114 -34.73 -7.90 -25.47
CA LEU A 114 -35.08 -9.34 -25.58
C LEU A 114 -36.58 -9.60 -25.77
N GLY A 115 -37.29 -8.68 -26.43
CA GLY A 115 -38.75 -8.78 -26.66
C GLY A 115 -39.64 -8.29 -25.51
N TYR A 116 -39.05 -7.77 -24.42
CA TYR A 116 -39.78 -7.22 -23.28
C TYR A 116 -39.76 -5.69 -23.30
N VAL A 117 -40.88 -5.06 -22.95
CA VAL A 117 -40.94 -3.61 -22.79
C VAL A 117 -40.27 -3.23 -21.48
N CYS A 118 -39.25 -2.39 -21.56
CA CYS A 118 -38.52 -1.84 -20.44
C CYS A 118 -38.88 -0.37 -20.24
N LYS A 119 -39.08 0.02 -18.98
CA LYS A 119 -39.13 1.41 -18.53
C LYS A 119 -37.72 1.88 -18.20
N LYS A 120 -37.51 3.19 -18.27
CA LYS A 120 -36.24 3.82 -17.92
C LYS A 120 -36.29 4.43 -16.52
N ALA A 121 -35.20 4.30 -15.79
CA ALA A 121 -34.91 5.05 -14.59
C ALA A 121 -33.51 5.65 -14.67
N LYS A 122 -33.26 6.68 -13.88
CA LYS A 122 -31.97 7.36 -13.79
C LYS A 122 -31.51 7.41 -12.34
N LEU A 123 -30.23 7.09 -12.15
CA LEU A 123 -29.52 7.21 -10.89
C LEU A 123 -28.36 8.20 -11.06
N PHE A 124 -28.06 8.93 -9.99
CA PHE A 124 -26.87 9.77 -9.91
C PHE A 124 -26.02 9.31 -8.72
N ILE A 125 -24.91 8.61 -9.01
CA ILE A 125 -24.05 8.00 -7.99
C ILE A 125 -22.62 8.49 -8.17
N ARG A 126 -22.14 9.29 -7.21
CA ARG A 126 -20.76 9.83 -7.20
C ARG A 126 -20.40 10.48 -8.54
N SER A 127 -21.23 11.42 -8.99
CA SER A 127 -21.10 12.14 -10.27
C SER A 127 -21.34 11.32 -11.54
N ASN A 128 -21.62 10.02 -11.42
CA ASN A 128 -21.97 9.19 -12.58
C ASN A 128 -23.48 9.20 -12.79
N THR A 129 -23.89 9.47 -14.02
CA THR A 129 -25.27 9.24 -14.45
C THR A 129 -25.39 7.79 -14.90
N ILE A 130 -26.35 7.07 -14.33
CA ILE A 130 -26.59 5.67 -14.64
C ILE A 130 -28.04 5.53 -15.06
N GLU A 131 -28.25 5.15 -16.31
CA GLU A 131 -29.57 4.81 -16.82
C GLU A 131 -29.82 3.32 -16.56
N VAL A 132 -31.00 3.00 -16.05
CA VAL A 132 -31.42 1.64 -15.72
C VAL A 132 -32.69 1.35 -16.52
N TRP A 133 -32.65 0.30 -17.33
CA TRP A 133 -33.77 -0.17 -18.13
C TRP A 133 -34.28 -1.48 -17.55
N TYR A 134 -35.55 -1.48 -17.10
CA TYR A 134 -36.12 -2.57 -16.33
C TYR A 134 -37.55 -2.92 -16.78
N THR A 135 -37.94 -4.18 -16.64
CA THR A 135 -39.31 -4.65 -16.94
C THR A 135 -40.00 -5.18 -15.68
N ASN A 136 -41.32 -5.01 -15.64
CA ASN A 136 -42.21 -5.61 -14.62
C ASN A 136 -43.18 -6.63 -15.24
N ASP A 137 -43.03 -6.94 -16.53
CA ASP A 137 -43.91 -7.86 -17.26
C ASP A 137 -43.59 -9.33 -16.95
N LEU A 138 -42.47 -9.57 -16.26
CA LEU A 138 -42.01 -10.87 -15.82
C LEU A 138 -42.18 -11.00 -14.30
N PRO A 139 -42.47 -12.21 -13.79
CA PRO A 139 -42.48 -12.48 -12.34
C PRO A 139 -41.06 -12.43 -11.73
N LEU A 140 -40.01 -12.39 -12.55
CA LEU A 140 -38.62 -12.25 -12.13
C LEU A 140 -38.32 -10.82 -11.68
N LYS A 141 -37.52 -10.68 -10.61
CA LYS A 141 -36.96 -9.39 -10.17
C LYS A 141 -35.49 -9.54 -9.86
N GLY A 142 -34.70 -8.51 -10.16
CA GLY A 142 -33.28 -8.52 -9.86
C GLY A 142 -32.47 -7.59 -10.78
N THR A 143 -31.20 -7.43 -10.45
CA THR A 143 -30.30 -6.51 -11.15
C THR A 143 -28.91 -7.13 -11.31
N PRO A 144 -28.20 -6.86 -12.42
CA PRO A 144 -26.82 -7.29 -12.59
C PRO A 144 -25.83 -6.55 -11.67
N ASN A 145 -26.28 -5.57 -10.88
CA ASN A 145 -25.45 -4.85 -9.92
C ASN A 145 -26.29 -4.44 -8.70
N LEU A 146 -25.90 -4.92 -7.51
CA LEU A 146 -26.64 -4.71 -6.25
C LEU A 146 -26.96 -3.25 -5.95
N THR A 147 -26.09 -2.32 -6.37
CA THR A 147 -26.24 -0.89 -6.09
C THR A 147 -27.22 -0.18 -7.03
N LEU A 148 -27.63 -0.84 -8.12
CA LEU A 148 -28.40 -0.23 -9.20
C LEU A 148 -29.85 -0.71 -9.16
N ALA A 149 -30.64 0.02 -8.36
CA ALA A 149 -32.09 -0.09 -8.27
C ALA A 149 -32.64 -1.53 -8.11
N PRO A 150 -32.19 -2.28 -7.09
CA PRO A 150 -32.52 -3.70 -6.92
C PRO A 150 -34.02 -3.99 -6.75
N GLY A 151 -34.84 -2.98 -6.41
CA GLY A 151 -36.29 -3.12 -6.20
C GLY A 151 -37.20 -2.76 -7.39
N LEU A 152 -36.69 -2.29 -8.54
CA LEU A 152 -37.53 -1.75 -9.62
C LEU A 152 -38.26 -2.79 -10.49
N GLY A 153 -37.73 -4.01 -10.58
CA GLY A 153 -38.18 -5.06 -11.50
C GLY A 153 -37.00 -5.94 -11.93
N LEU A 154 -37.09 -6.56 -13.10
CA LEU A 154 -35.94 -7.20 -13.72
C LEU A 154 -35.18 -6.17 -14.57
N VAL A 155 -33.97 -5.80 -14.15
CA VAL A 155 -33.09 -4.89 -14.90
C VAL A 155 -32.46 -5.64 -16.06
N LEU A 156 -32.74 -5.20 -17.29
CA LEU A 156 -32.22 -5.82 -18.52
C LEU A 156 -31.08 -5.01 -19.15
N LYS A 157 -30.94 -3.73 -18.83
CA LYS A 157 -29.80 -2.92 -19.29
C LYS A 157 -29.45 -1.83 -18.30
N THR A 158 -28.16 -1.57 -18.14
CA THR A 158 -27.64 -0.37 -17.48
C THR A 158 -26.68 0.36 -18.41
N VAL A 159 -26.68 1.70 -18.35
CA VAL A 159 -25.76 2.55 -19.12
C VAL A 159 -25.13 3.55 -18.17
N ARG A 160 -23.83 3.45 -17.95
CA ARG A 160 -23.06 4.40 -17.15
C ARG A 160 -22.43 5.45 -18.06
N ASN A 161 -22.71 6.72 -17.76
CA ASN A 161 -22.20 7.91 -18.46
C ASN A 161 -22.35 7.85 -19.99
N GLY A 162 -23.42 7.24 -20.47
CA GLY A 162 -23.74 7.15 -21.89
C GLY A 162 -22.86 6.22 -22.73
N ASN A 163 -21.86 5.53 -22.15
CA ASN A 163 -20.90 4.76 -22.94
C ASN A 163 -20.61 3.34 -22.47
N SER A 164 -20.76 3.05 -21.17
CA SER A 164 -20.43 1.75 -20.59
C SER A 164 -21.72 1.02 -20.27
N GLU A 165 -22.00 -0.04 -21.02
CA GLU A 165 -23.27 -0.75 -20.95
C GLU A 165 -23.11 -2.15 -20.38
N THR A 166 -24.06 -2.55 -19.54
CA THR A 166 -24.32 -3.95 -19.19
C THR A 166 -25.69 -4.29 -19.73
N VAL A 167 -25.79 -5.29 -20.62
CA VAL A 167 -27.05 -5.60 -21.31
C VAL A 167 -27.32 -7.10 -21.32
N ALA A 168 -28.56 -7.47 -20.98
CA ALA A 168 -29.03 -8.85 -21.05
C ALA A 168 -28.98 -9.35 -22.49
N LYS A 169 -28.32 -10.48 -22.70
CA LYS A 169 -28.18 -11.16 -23.98
C LYS A 169 -29.13 -12.33 -24.12
N LYS A 170 -29.47 -12.98 -23.00
CA LYS A 170 -30.29 -14.20 -22.99
C LYS A 170 -31.00 -14.37 -21.65
N ILE A 171 -32.24 -14.86 -21.68
CA ILE A 171 -32.96 -15.38 -20.52
C ILE A 171 -33.19 -16.88 -20.75
N THR A 172 -32.63 -17.71 -19.88
CA THR A 172 -32.77 -19.18 -19.94
C THR A 172 -33.67 -19.64 -18.80
N TRP A 173 -34.91 -19.98 -19.15
CA TRP A 173 -35.92 -20.47 -18.21
C TRP A 173 -35.65 -21.94 -17.85
N ARG A 174 -35.36 -22.20 -16.58
CA ARG A 174 -35.11 -23.54 -16.03
C ARG A 174 -35.13 -23.48 -14.51
N LYS A 175 -35.34 -24.64 -13.88
CA LYS A 175 -35.06 -24.81 -12.46
C LYS A 175 -33.57 -24.62 -12.20
N ILE A 176 -33.26 -23.87 -11.13
CA ILE A 176 -31.91 -23.71 -10.59
C ILE A 176 -31.78 -24.61 -9.37
N THR A 177 -30.67 -25.35 -9.28
CA THR A 177 -30.37 -26.19 -8.10
C THR A 177 -29.79 -25.35 -6.97
N ASP A 178 -29.91 -25.80 -5.72
CA ASP A 178 -29.30 -25.09 -4.58
C ASP A 178 -27.78 -24.95 -4.72
N ALA A 179 -27.12 -25.94 -5.34
CA ALA A 179 -25.69 -25.89 -5.64
C ALA A 179 -25.32 -24.82 -6.68
N GLU A 180 -26.18 -24.58 -7.67
CA GLU A 180 -25.98 -23.51 -8.66
C GLU A 180 -26.27 -22.13 -8.07
N LEU A 181 -27.39 -22.00 -7.34
CA LEU A 181 -27.73 -20.74 -6.67
C LEU A 181 -26.68 -20.36 -5.64
N ALA A 182 -26.05 -21.35 -5.00
CA ALA A 182 -24.99 -21.18 -4.01
C ALA A 182 -25.36 -20.19 -2.91
N TRP A 183 -26.62 -20.23 -2.46
CA TRP A 183 -27.13 -19.36 -1.41
C TRP A 183 -26.30 -19.54 -0.13
N PRO A 184 -25.88 -18.45 0.54
CA PRO A 184 -24.92 -18.56 1.63
C PRO A 184 -25.53 -19.29 2.82
N SER A 185 -25.01 -20.47 3.15
CA SER A 185 -25.38 -21.23 4.35
C SER A 185 -24.68 -20.73 5.61
N ASN A 186 -23.59 -19.99 5.45
CA ASN A 186 -22.84 -19.33 6.53
C ASN A 186 -22.63 -17.85 6.14
N THR A 187 -23.18 -16.95 6.94
CA THR A 187 -23.02 -15.49 6.76
C THR A 187 -21.98 -14.88 7.68
N GLY A 188 -21.38 -15.67 8.58
CA GLY A 188 -20.38 -15.19 9.53
C GLY A 188 -20.79 -13.91 10.26
N ALA A 189 -19.85 -12.98 10.42
CA ALA A 189 -20.09 -11.72 11.11
C ALA A 189 -20.81 -10.71 10.21
N LEU A 190 -21.98 -10.23 10.64
CA LEU A 190 -22.63 -9.07 10.03
C LEU A 190 -21.87 -7.79 10.40
N VAL A 191 -21.44 -7.03 9.40
CA VAL A 191 -20.66 -5.82 9.56
C VAL A 191 -21.24 -4.66 8.75
N ASN A 192 -20.93 -3.43 9.14
CA ASN A 192 -21.36 -2.24 8.40
C ASN A 192 -20.54 -2.04 7.10
N ASP A 193 -20.99 -1.14 6.24
CA ASP A 193 -20.40 -0.87 4.91
C ASP A 193 -18.89 -0.55 4.97
N ALA A 194 -18.49 0.29 5.93
CA ALA A 194 -17.09 0.68 6.10
C ALA A 194 -16.20 -0.50 6.53
N ALA A 195 -16.66 -1.30 7.50
CA ALA A 195 -15.95 -2.48 7.96
C ALA A 195 -15.89 -3.56 6.88
N TYR A 196 -16.99 -3.80 6.15
CA TYR A 196 -17.00 -4.74 5.03
C TYR A 196 -16.00 -4.32 3.94
N THR A 197 -16.02 -3.05 3.54
CA THR A 197 -15.09 -2.49 2.55
C THR A 197 -13.64 -2.67 2.99
N ARG A 198 -13.34 -2.47 4.29
CA ARG A 198 -12.02 -2.73 4.84
C ARG A 198 -11.60 -4.19 4.69
N GLN A 199 -12.48 -5.13 5.02
CA GLN A 199 -12.18 -6.57 4.88
C GLN A 199 -11.98 -6.97 3.41
N VAL A 200 -12.78 -6.42 2.49
CA VAL A 200 -12.59 -6.64 1.04
C VAL A 200 -11.21 -6.14 0.59
N ILE A 201 -10.80 -4.94 1.01
CA ILE A 201 -9.47 -4.38 0.68
C ILE A 201 -8.36 -5.27 1.25
N ASP A 202 -8.43 -5.60 2.54
CA ASP A 202 -7.41 -6.39 3.23
C ASP A 202 -7.32 -7.82 2.70
N SER A 203 -8.40 -8.37 2.14
CA SER A 203 -8.40 -9.68 1.50
C SER A 203 -7.56 -9.77 0.21
N ARG A 204 -7.13 -8.63 -0.35
CA ARG A 204 -6.43 -8.54 -1.63
C ARG A 204 -4.91 -8.65 -1.51
N TYR A 205 -4.36 -8.53 -0.31
CA TYR A 205 -2.92 -8.56 -0.06
C TYR A 205 -2.61 -9.23 1.27
N THR A 206 -1.37 -9.66 1.47
CA THR A 206 -0.93 -10.27 2.74
C THR A 206 -0.29 -9.20 3.61
N THR A 207 -0.66 -9.14 4.89
CA THR A 207 0.01 -8.31 5.90
C THR A 207 0.74 -9.21 6.88
N LEU A 208 2.05 -9.01 7.03
CA LEU A 208 2.88 -9.67 8.04
C LEU A 208 3.24 -8.63 9.12
N PRO A 209 2.62 -8.69 10.31
CA PRO A 209 2.98 -7.82 11.42
C PRO A 209 4.33 -8.23 12.01
N VAL A 210 5.22 -7.25 12.22
CA VAL A 210 6.56 -7.45 12.84
C VAL A 210 6.55 -6.93 14.27
N PHE A 211 6.10 -5.69 14.47
CA PHE A 211 5.97 -5.06 15.79
C PHE A 211 4.56 -4.52 15.96
N ASN A 212 4.03 -4.57 17.18
CA ASN A 212 2.69 -4.07 17.51
C ASN A 212 2.75 -3.25 18.79
N GLN A 213 2.65 -1.92 18.66
CA GLN A 213 2.73 -0.95 19.76
C GLN A 213 3.91 -1.21 20.70
N GLU A 214 5.06 -1.55 20.12
CA GLU A 214 6.30 -1.81 20.86
C GLU A 214 6.92 -0.50 21.31
N GLN A 215 7.46 -0.49 22.53
CA GLN A 215 8.06 0.72 23.10
C GLN A 215 9.52 0.85 22.69
N ILE A 216 9.89 2.05 22.27
CA ILE A 216 11.28 2.46 22.03
C ILE A 216 11.54 3.66 22.94
N SER A 217 12.35 3.46 23.98
CA SER A 217 12.62 4.51 24.98
C SER A 217 13.95 4.29 25.66
N TRP A 218 14.55 5.37 26.19
CA TRP A 218 15.79 5.30 26.94
C TRP A 218 15.54 4.87 28.39
N GLY A 219 16.39 3.96 28.87
CA GLY A 219 16.26 3.36 30.20
C GLY A 219 15.31 2.16 30.24
N ASN A 220 14.79 1.71 29.09
CA ASN A 220 14.03 0.46 28.99
C ASN A 220 14.99 -0.73 28.77
N ASN A 221 15.68 -1.12 29.84
CA ASN A 221 16.67 -2.20 29.85
C ASN A 221 16.04 -3.57 30.10
N THR A 222 14.93 -3.87 29.43
CA THR A 222 14.29 -5.19 29.56
C THR A 222 15.31 -6.28 29.17
N PRO A 223 15.57 -7.28 30.04
CA PRO A 223 16.50 -8.34 29.71
C PRO A 223 16.10 -9.05 28.43
N ASN A 224 17.04 -9.14 27.49
CA ASN A 224 16.78 -9.80 26.22
C ASN A 224 16.68 -11.31 26.39
N PRO A 225 15.82 -11.99 25.60
CA PRO A 225 15.82 -13.44 25.51
C PRO A 225 17.22 -13.97 25.17
N SER A 226 17.54 -15.18 25.62
CA SER A 226 18.81 -15.83 25.26
C SER A 226 18.81 -16.28 23.79
N GLY A 227 19.94 -16.12 23.12
CA GLY A 227 20.12 -16.52 21.72
C GLY A 227 19.31 -15.65 20.75
N GLY A 228 19.08 -16.17 19.55
CA GLY A 228 18.34 -15.50 18.46
C GLY A 228 16.99 -16.16 18.19
N GLN A 229 16.06 -16.06 19.13
CA GLN A 229 14.74 -16.67 19.06
C GLN A 229 13.85 -15.95 18.04
N LEU A 230 13.07 -16.73 17.28
CA LEU A 230 12.11 -16.19 16.33
C LEU A 230 10.96 -15.49 17.04
N ASN A 231 10.52 -14.38 16.46
CA ASN A 231 9.36 -13.57 16.83
C ASN A 231 9.39 -12.95 18.23
N GLN A 232 10.52 -12.99 18.93
CA GLN A 232 10.73 -12.28 20.20
C GLN A 232 11.33 -10.89 19.96
N THR A 233 10.85 -9.90 20.72
CA THR A 233 11.36 -8.53 20.69
C THR A 233 12.58 -8.41 21.61
N TYR A 234 13.67 -7.86 21.08
CA TYR A 234 14.91 -7.55 21.79
C TYR A 234 15.05 -6.03 21.88
N HIS A 235 15.58 -5.54 23.01
CA HIS A 235 15.87 -4.14 23.28
C HIS A 235 17.38 -3.95 23.42
N PHE A 236 17.95 -3.06 22.61
CA PHE A 236 19.37 -2.70 22.63
C PHE A 236 19.54 -1.19 22.77
N ALA A 237 20.77 -0.75 22.99
CA ALA A 237 21.13 0.67 23.15
C ALA A 237 20.23 1.41 24.15
N GLY A 238 20.11 0.81 25.35
CA GLY A 238 19.27 1.31 26.43
C GLY A 238 17.76 1.34 26.14
N GLY A 239 17.31 0.64 25.11
CA GLY A 239 15.91 0.56 24.68
C GLY A 239 15.55 1.41 23.46
N THR A 240 16.52 2.14 22.89
CA THR A 240 16.33 2.99 21.69
C THR A 240 16.36 2.21 20.38
N VAL A 241 16.77 0.94 20.42
CA VAL A 241 16.72 -0.01 19.31
C VAL A 241 15.88 -1.20 19.73
N ILE A 242 14.80 -1.48 18.99
CA ILE A 242 14.12 -2.78 19.04
C ILE A 242 14.53 -3.64 17.86
N LEU A 243 14.65 -4.93 18.09
CA LEU A 243 15.07 -5.91 17.08
C LEU A 243 14.25 -7.19 17.22
N LYS A 244 13.86 -7.82 16.11
CA LYS A 244 13.15 -9.09 16.09
C LYS A 244 13.65 -9.94 14.94
N LYS A 245 13.93 -11.21 15.24
CA LYS A 245 14.18 -12.21 14.20
C LYS A 245 12.83 -12.68 13.67
N VAL A 246 12.58 -12.52 12.39
CA VAL A 246 11.32 -12.92 11.74
C VAL A 246 11.60 -13.82 10.55
N SER A 247 10.63 -14.67 10.20
CA SER A 247 10.68 -15.46 8.98
C SER A 247 9.80 -14.80 7.91
N LEU A 248 10.41 -14.37 6.82
CA LEU A 248 9.75 -13.67 5.73
C LEU A 248 9.53 -14.61 4.54
N PRO A 249 8.40 -14.47 3.81
CA PRO A 249 8.12 -15.29 2.64
C PRO A 249 9.19 -15.12 1.55
N ALA A 250 9.35 -16.16 0.72
CA ALA A 250 10.19 -16.08 -0.46
C ALA A 250 9.60 -15.13 -1.50
N VAL A 251 10.47 -14.49 -2.29
CA VAL A 251 10.08 -13.56 -3.35
C VAL A 251 9.18 -14.25 -4.38
N LYS A 252 8.02 -13.66 -4.68
CA LYS A 252 7.17 -14.05 -5.80
C LYS A 252 7.29 -13.06 -6.95
N LYS A 253 7.21 -13.57 -8.19
CA LYS A 253 7.24 -12.72 -9.39
C LYS A 253 6.08 -11.73 -9.38
N GLY A 254 6.34 -10.50 -9.81
CA GLY A 254 5.37 -9.40 -9.84
C GLY A 254 4.93 -8.87 -8.47
N GLU A 255 5.26 -9.53 -7.36
CA GLU A 255 4.82 -9.12 -6.02
C GLU A 255 5.49 -7.81 -5.61
N THR A 256 4.69 -6.88 -5.12
CA THR A 256 5.17 -5.59 -4.59
C THR A 256 5.19 -5.65 -3.06
N LEU A 257 6.30 -5.21 -2.46
CA LEU A 257 6.51 -5.22 -1.01
C LEU A 257 6.53 -3.80 -0.46
N PHE A 258 5.68 -3.52 0.52
CA PHE A 258 5.71 -2.27 1.30
C PHE A 258 6.09 -2.52 2.75
N ALA A 259 6.90 -1.64 3.33
CA ALA A 259 6.97 -1.50 4.79
C ALA A 259 6.06 -0.36 5.25
N GLU A 260 5.27 -0.60 6.29
CA GLU A 260 4.38 0.36 6.92
C GLU A 260 4.69 0.43 8.42
N LEU A 261 5.17 1.58 8.88
CA LEU A 261 5.46 1.89 10.27
C LEU A 261 4.50 2.95 10.78
N THR A 262 3.71 2.62 11.80
CA THR A 262 2.91 3.61 12.56
C THR A 262 3.67 3.99 13.82
N GLN A 263 3.78 5.28 14.12
CA GLN A 263 4.47 5.78 15.30
C GLN A 263 3.66 6.87 16.01
N TYR A 264 3.72 6.88 17.34
CA TYR A 264 3.26 7.99 18.16
C TYR A 264 4.17 8.20 19.39
N SER A 265 4.16 9.40 19.96
CA SER A 265 4.91 9.67 21.19
C SER A 265 4.21 9.01 22.37
N ASN A 266 5.01 8.48 23.29
CA ASN A 266 4.58 7.95 24.57
C ASN A 266 5.30 8.68 25.73
N GLY A 267 5.87 9.84 25.45
CA GLY A 267 6.61 10.67 26.41
C GLY A 267 7.50 11.71 25.74
N ASP A 268 8.20 11.34 24.67
CA ASP A 268 9.17 12.22 24.01
C ASP A 268 8.49 13.36 23.22
N ALA A 269 8.91 14.59 23.45
CA ALA A 269 8.38 15.79 22.80
C ALA A 269 9.09 16.12 21.48
N TYR A 270 10.27 15.56 21.23
CA TYR A 270 11.17 15.98 20.16
C TYR A 270 10.96 15.23 18.84
N ASP A 271 11.46 15.83 17.76
CA ASP A 271 11.58 15.25 16.42
C ASP A 271 12.85 14.41 16.31
N ARG A 272 12.71 13.10 16.42
CA ARG A 272 13.84 12.15 16.48
C ARG A 272 14.12 11.52 15.13
N THR A 273 15.41 11.28 14.87
CA THR A 273 15.82 10.40 13.78
C THR A 273 15.35 8.98 14.06
N GLY A 274 14.71 8.37 13.08
CA GLY A 274 14.27 6.99 13.11
C GLY A 274 14.72 6.20 11.88
N SER A 275 14.97 4.92 12.08
CA SER A 275 15.38 4.01 11.01
C SER A 275 14.72 2.65 11.21
N VAL A 276 14.07 2.14 10.16
CA VAL A 276 13.73 0.71 10.04
C VAL A 276 14.85 0.07 9.27
N PHE A 277 15.46 -0.98 9.81
CA PHE A 277 16.65 -1.59 9.22
C PHE A 277 16.63 -3.12 9.29
N MET A 278 17.38 -3.74 8.39
CA MET A 278 17.69 -5.17 8.39
C MET A 278 19.18 -5.34 8.68
N ILE A 279 19.55 -6.33 9.50
CA ILE A 279 20.96 -6.67 9.77
C ILE A 279 21.40 -7.79 8.83
N PRO A 280 22.28 -7.52 7.84
CA PRO A 280 22.87 -8.59 7.05
C PRO A 280 23.75 -9.47 7.96
N ALA A 281 23.54 -10.77 7.90
CA ALA A 281 24.25 -11.77 8.70
C ALA A 281 24.98 -12.82 7.83
N ASP A 282 25.20 -12.49 6.55
CA ASP A 282 25.89 -13.33 5.56
C ASP A 282 27.42 -13.23 5.62
N LYS A 283 27.96 -12.48 6.59
CA LYS A 283 29.39 -12.29 6.81
C LYS A 283 29.79 -12.71 8.23
N ALA A 284 31.09 -12.85 8.46
CA ALA A 284 31.64 -13.29 9.75
C ALA A 284 31.32 -12.33 10.90
N THR A 285 31.20 -11.03 10.61
CA THR A 285 30.77 -10.00 11.55
C THR A 285 29.53 -9.31 11.00
N SER A 286 28.58 -8.99 11.88
CA SER A 286 27.34 -8.31 11.57
C SER A 286 27.08 -7.16 12.53
N PHE A 287 26.13 -6.29 12.20
CA PHE A 287 25.72 -5.24 13.14
C PHE A 287 25.14 -5.80 14.45
N LEU A 288 24.66 -7.05 14.44
CA LEU A 288 24.18 -7.74 15.63
C LEU A 288 25.31 -7.98 16.64
N ASP A 289 26.54 -8.22 16.18
CA ASP A 289 27.70 -8.34 17.06
C ASP A 289 27.94 -7.04 17.83
N GLY A 290 27.79 -5.89 17.16
CA GLY A 290 27.85 -4.58 17.82
C GLY A 290 26.79 -4.42 18.91
N LEU A 291 25.55 -4.80 18.61
CA LEU A 291 24.43 -4.73 19.57
C LEU A 291 24.64 -5.66 20.78
N GLN A 292 25.20 -6.85 20.57
CA GLN A 292 25.34 -7.89 21.61
C GLN A 292 26.63 -7.77 22.43
N LYS A 293 27.74 -7.43 21.77
CA LYS A 293 29.10 -7.46 22.35
C LYS A 293 29.66 -6.04 22.58
N GLY A 294 28.92 -5.01 22.16
CA GLY A 294 29.33 -3.61 22.24
C GLY A 294 29.91 -3.09 20.93
N VAL A 295 29.89 -1.76 20.79
CA VAL A 295 30.24 -1.07 19.53
C VAL A 295 31.67 -1.38 19.03
N GLY A 296 32.58 -1.75 19.92
CA GLY A 296 33.96 -2.14 19.57
C GLY A 296 34.07 -3.45 18.79
N ALA A 297 33.00 -4.24 18.69
CA ALA A 297 32.95 -5.43 17.83
C ALA A 297 32.78 -5.09 16.34
N LEU A 298 32.39 -3.85 16.02
CA LEU A 298 32.20 -3.41 14.64
C LEU A 298 33.53 -2.95 14.01
N PRO A 299 33.71 -3.12 12.69
CA PRO A 299 34.90 -2.61 12.02
C PRO A 299 34.99 -1.09 12.12
N LEU A 300 36.22 -0.58 12.24
CA LEU A 300 36.49 0.85 12.36
C LEU A 300 36.80 1.48 11.00
N PHE A 301 36.19 2.63 10.74
CA PHE A 301 36.55 3.56 9.68
C PHE A 301 37.28 4.76 10.31
N THR A 302 38.53 5.00 9.92
CA THR A 302 39.31 6.14 10.42
C THR A 302 39.28 7.27 9.39
N ALA A 303 38.70 8.42 9.75
CA ALA A 303 38.63 9.57 8.85
C ALA A 303 39.82 10.51 9.04
N LYS A 304 40.06 11.41 8.07
CA LYS A 304 41.11 12.45 8.15
C LYS A 304 40.94 13.45 9.29
N ASN A 305 39.77 13.51 9.93
CA ASN A 305 39.59 14.32 11.13
C ASN A 305 40.17 13.67 12.41
N GLY A 306 40.74 12.47 12.31
CA GLY A 306 41.36 11.74 13.42
C GLY A 306 40.37 10.94 14.27
N ARG A 307 39.07 10.99 13.97
CA ARG A 307 38.06 10.19 14.65
C ARG A 307 37.92 8.80 14.02
N GLN A 308 37.45 7.86 14.82
CA GLN A 308 37.12 6.50 14.41
C GLN A 308 35.61 6.30 14.47
N TYR A 309 35.07 5.68 13.42
CA TYR A 309 33.64 5.47 13.25
C TYR A 309 33.35 3.97 13.11
N GLN A 310 32.33 3.48 13.81
CA GLN A 310 32.09 2.06 13.95
C GLN A 310 31.03 1.59 12.95
N GLY A 311 31.34 0.54 12.18
CA GLY A 311 30.38 -0.15 11.30
C GLY A 311 29.86 0.66 10.12
N MET A 312 30.54 1.74 9.71
CA MET A 312 30.02 2.64 8.67
C MET A 312 30.10 2.09 7.24
N VAL A 313 31.08 1.25 6.94
CA VAL A 313 31.38 0.81 5.56
C VAL A 313 31.48 -0.72 5.49
N ALA A 314 31.11 -1.27 4.34
CA ALA A 314 31.31 -2.67 4.03
C ALA A 314 32.81 -3.02 4.01
N THR A 315 33.11 -4.24 4.44
CA THR A 315 34.44 -4.86 4.35
C THR A 315 34.29 -6.28 3.83
N ASP A 316 35.39 -7.01 3.65
CA ASP A 316 35.34 -8.42 3.25
C ASP A 316 34.52 -9.28 4.24
N ASN A 317 34.52 -8.89 5.52
CA ASN A 317 33.96 -9.65 6.64
C ASN A 317 32.75 -8.98 7.31
N TYR A 318 32.26 -7.85 6.79
CA TYR A 318 31.16 -7.10 7.39
C TYR A 318 30.33 -6.37 6.34
N LEU A 319 29.01 -6.36 6.54
CA LEU A 319 28.10 -5.46 5.84
C LEU A 319 27.40 -4.54 6.86
N PRO A 320 27.31 -3.23 6.56
CA PRO A 320 26.53 -2.29 7.36
C PRO A 320 25.04 -2.65 7.34
N ALA A 321 24.30 -2.19 8.35
CA ALA A 321 22.86 -2.38 8.42
C ALA A 321 22.17 -1.82 7.16
N LEU A 322 21.32 -2.63 6.53
CA LEU A 322 20.51 -2.23 5.39
C LEU A 322 19.34 -1.38 5.88
N GLU A 323 19.36 -0.09 5.54
CA GLU A 323 18.28 0.81 5.90
C GLU A 323 17.08 0.65 4.98
N VAL A 324 15.99 0.12 5.53
CA VAL A 324 14.72 -0.12 4.84
C VAL A 324 13.96 1.20 4.72
N LEU A 325 13.71 1.87 5.84
CA LEU A 325 13.06 3.20 5.90
C LEU A 325 13.91 4.14 6.74
N ARG A 326 14.04 5.39 6.30
CA ARG A 326 14.44 6.50 7.17
C ARG A 326 13.23 7.38 7.45
N PHE A 327 12.99 7.70 8.71
CA PHE A 327 11.87 8.54 9.12
C PHE A 327 12.24 9.47 10.26
N PHE A 328 11.39 10.46 10.49
CA PHE A 328 11.56 11.43 11.57
C PHE A 328 10.27 11.52 12.35
N THR A 329 10.34 11.28 13.66
CA THR A 329 9.15 11.42 14.50
C THR A 329 8.68 12.87 14.44
N PRO A 330 7.37 13.13 14.51
CA PRO A 330 6.91 14.49 14.75
C PRO A 330 7.17 14.86 16.22
N PHE A 331 7.02 16.14 16.53
CA PHE A 331 7.07 16.66 17.89
C PHE A 331 5.86 16.20 18.72
N GLY A 332 5.98 15.12 19.48
CA GLY A 332 5.06 14.78 20.58
C GLY A 332 3.65 14.33 20.19
N VAL A 333 3.43 13.87 18.95
CA VAL A 333 2.10 13.42 18.47
C VAL A 333 1.46 12.42 19.45
N ARG A 334 0.15 12.55 19.67
CA ARG A 334 -0.64 11.83 20.69
C ARG A 334 -0.43 12.32 22.11
N GLN A 335 0.78 12.12 22.64
CA GLN A 335 1.09 12.35 24.05
C GLN A 335 0.84 13.82 24.47
N PHE A 336 1.11 14.76 23.56
CA PHE A 336 0.98 16.18 23.82
C PHE A 336 -0.30 16.81 23.24
N ASN A 337 -1.13 16.04 22.51
CA ASN A 337 -2.34 16.56 21.85
C ASN A 337 -3.30 17.26 22.83
N ASN A 338 -3.45 16.72 24.04
CA ASN A 338 -4.34 17.29 25.07
C ASN A 338 -3.70 18.42 25.88
N GLN A 339 -2.37 18.54 25.83
CA GLN A 339 -1.60 19.55 26.54
C GLN A 339 -1.51 20.85 25.73
N VAL A 340 -1.50 20.74 24.40
CA VAL A 340 -1.44 21.88 23.48
C VAL A 340 -2.77 22.02 22.76
N LYS A 341 -3.60 22.99 23.17
CA LYS A 341 -4.91 23.24 22.54
C LYS A 341 -4.88 24.54 21.76
N ILE A 342 -5.07 24.46 20.44
CA ILE A 342 -5.14 25.61 19.53
C ILE A 342 -6.46 25.54 18.77
N ALA A 343 -7.22 26.63 18.75
CA ALA A 343 -8.51 26.67 18.06
C ALA A 343 -8.32 26.37 16.56
N GLY A 344 -9.12 25.43 16.03
CA GLY A 344 -9.05 24.98 14.63
C GLY A 344 -7.98 23.94 14.33
N TYR A 345 -7.12 23.58 15.29
CA TYR A 345 -6.10 22.55 15.11
C TYR A 345 -6.62 21.21 15.63
N ASN A 346 -6.71 20.23 14.72
CA ASN A 346 -7.05 18.85 15.04
C ASN A 346 -5.78 18.01 14.92
N TRP A 347 -5.09 17.81 16.04
CA TRP A 347 -3.84 17.06 16.06
C TRP A 347 -4.06 15.59 15.67
N ALA A 348 -3.16 15.04 14.86
CA ALA A 348 -3.15 13.63 14.53
C ALA A 348 -2.88 12.77 15.80
N ASP A 349 -3.44 11.56 15.86
CA ASP A 349 -3.17 10.60 16.95
C ASP A 349 -1.89 9.78 16.70
N SER A 350 -1.43 9.68 15.45
CA SER A 350 -0.20 9.00 15.08
C SER A 350 0.26 9.46 13.70
N VAL A 351 1.47 9.04 13.30
CA VAL A 351 2.00 9.22 11.95
C VAL A 351 2.28 7.85 11.35
N ILE A 352 2.00 7.70 10.05
CA ILE A 352 2.23 6.48 9.28
C ILE A 352 3.31 6.77 8.23
N TYR A 353 4.38 5.98 8.25
CA TYR A 353 5.42 5.96 7.24
C TYR A 353 5.25 4.70 6.41
N LYS A 354 4.92 4.85 5.13
CA LYS A 354 4.69 3.72 4.23
C LYS A 354 5.49 3.92 2.95
N GLN A 355 6.32 2.95 2.60
CA GLN A 355 7.17 3.02 1.42
C GLN A 355 7.16 1.70 0.66
N ASP A 356 7.15 1.79 -0.67
CA ASP A 356 7.49 0.67 -1.55
C ASP A 356 8.99 0.36 -1.35
N ILE A 357 9.28 -0.89 -1.03
CA ILE A 357 10.62 -1.43 -0.77
C ILE A 357 10.87 -2.69 -1.61
N THR A 358 10.15 -2.84 -2.73
CA THR A 358 10.24 -4.00 -3.62
C THR A 358 11.68 -4.21 -4.12
N GLU A 359 12.47 -3.15 -4.27
CA GLU A 359 13.88 -3.22 -4.64
C GLU A 359 14.76 -3.93 -3.60
N LEU A 360 14.30 -4.03 -2.35
CA LEU A 360 15.01 -4.69 -1.25
C LEU A 360 14.52 -6.12 -0.99
N HIS A 361 13.48 -6.56 -1.71
CA HIS A 361 12.77 -7.82 -1.44
C HIS A 361 13.71 -9.04 -1.44
N GLY A 362 14.72 -9.08 -2.32
CA GLY A 362 15.71 -10.15 -2.35
C GLY A 362 16.53 -10.34 -1.06
N ARG A 363 16.63 -9.32 -0.21
CA ARG A 363 17.26 -9.36 1.13
C ARG A 363 16.25 -9.45 2.27
N LEU A 364 14.95 -9.36 1.99
CA LEU A 364 13.85 -9.39 2.94
C LEU A 364 13.02 -10.67 2.79
N GLN A 365 13.72 -11.81 2.77
CA GLN A 365 13.14 -13.15 2.66
C GLN A 365 13.87 -14.12 3.58
N GLY A 366 13.18 -15.19 4.01
CA GLY A 366 13.71 -16.14 4.97
C GLY A 366 13.88 -15.53 6.36
N ASP A 367 14.74 -16.15 7.17
CA ASP A 367 15.01 -15.72 8.54
C ASP A 367 15.92 -14.48 8.57
N VAL A 368 15.37 -13.33 8.93
CA VAL A 368 16.08 -12.04 8.98
C VAL A 368 15.91 -11.35 10.33
N TRP A 369 16.89 -10.51 10.68
CA TRP A 369 16.80 -9.59 11.81
C TRP A 369 16.31 -8.23 11.32
N LEU A 370 15.09 -7.86 11.72
CA LEU A 370 14.50 -6.56 11.44
C LEU A 370 14.41 -5.73 12.72
N GLY A 371 14.75 -4.45 12.62
CA GLY A 371 14.76 -3.54 13.74
C GLY A 371 14.17 -2.17 13.44
N VAL A 372 13.84 -1.48 14.52
CA VAL A 372 13.46 -0.07 14.51
C VAL A 372 14.32 0.65 15.54
N TYR A 373 14.98 1.71 15.11
CA TYR A 373 15.72 2.64 15.95
C TYR A 373 14.96 3.98 16.00
N ILE A 374 14.89 4.58 17.18
CA ILE A 374 14.51 5.99 17.37
C ILE A 374 15.45 6.58 18.43
N GLY A 375 16.33 7.50 18.02
CA GLY A 375 17.31 8.12 18.91
C GLY A 375 16.64 9.06 19.91
N ASN A 376 16.49 8.62 21.15
CA ASN A 376 15.85 9.41 22.20
C ASN A 376 16.47 9.18 23.58
N TYR A 377 16.20 10.09 24.50
CA TYR A 377 16.62 10.02 25.91
C TYR A 377 15.44 10.02 26.89
N ASP A 378 14.22 9.89 26.38
CA ASP A 378 13.01 9.94 27.20
C ASP A 378 12.61 8.54 27.71
N LYS A 379 12.11 8.47 28.95
CA LYS A 379 11.72 7.20 29.58
C LYS A 379 10.45 6.61 28.98
N GLY A 380 9.50 7.46 28.58
CA GLY A 380 8.26 7.06 27.91
C GLY A 380 8.50 6.77 26.42
N GLY A 381 9.35 7.58 25.79
CA GLY A 381 9.84 7.45 24.42
C GLY A 381 8.69 7.43 23.42
N HIS A 382 8.69 6.40 22.57
CA HIS A 382 7.76 6.24 21.45
C HIS A 382 7.15 4.84 21.46
N LYS A 383 6.03 4.72 20.75
CA LYS A 383 5.40 3.44 20.44
C LYS A 383 5.34 3.25 18.93
N VAL A 384 5.70 2.06 18.45
CA VAL A 384 5.71 1.75 17.02
C VAL A 384 4.99 0.46 16.69
N SER A 385 4.37 0.41 15.51
CA SER A 385 3.86 -0.82 14.90
C SER A 385 4.40 -0.93 13.48
N LEU A 386 5.10 -2.02 13.17
CA LEU A 386 5.70 -2.27 11.85
C LEU A 386 5.00 -3.46 11.20
N SER A 387 4.59 -3.30 9.95
CA SER A 387 4.06 -4.38 9.12
C SER A 387 4.69 -4.38 7.74
N LEU A 388 4.88 -5.57 7.17
CA LEU A 388 5.23 -5.78 5.78
C LEU A 388 3.98 -6.17 4.99
N LYS A 389 3.71 -5.50 3.88
CA LYS A 389 2.52 -5.71 3.04
C LYS A 389 2.93 -6.20 1.67
N TYR A 390 2.47 -7.40 1.32
CA TYR A 390 2.77 -8.10 0.08
C TYR A 390 1.55 -8.04 -0.84
N TYR A 391 1.65 -7.23 -1.89
CA TYR A 391 0.60 -7.09 -2.90
C TYR A 391 0.92 -8.04 -4.06
N PRO A 392 0.00 -8.96 -4.41
CA PRO A 392 0.21 -9.84 -5.55
C PRO A 392 0.34 -8.99 -6.82
N GLY A 393 1.28 -9.35 -7.69
CA GLY A 393 1.42 -8.72 -9.00
C GLY A 393 0.29 -9.09 -9.94
N ASP A 394 0.00 -8.22 -10.90
CA ASP A 394 -0.85 -8.58 -12.03
C ASP A 394 -0.06 -9.46 -13.02
N PRO A 395 -0.72 -10.25 -13.89
CA PRO A 395 -0.03 -11.09 -14.88
C PRO A 395 0.96 -10.31 -15.78
N GLU A 396 0.72 -9.00 -15.98
CA GLU A 396 1.60 -8.11 -16.73
C GLU A 396 2.91 -7.81 -15.97
N ASP A 397 2.91 -7.90 -14.64
CA ASP A 397 4.07 -7.62 -13.78
C ASP A 397 4.99 -8.82 -13.60
N GLU A 398 4.57 -10.04 -13.97
CA GLU A 398 5.39 -11.26 -13.78
C GLU A 398 6.72 -11.23 -14.54
N ASN A 399 6.80 -10.44 -15.61
CA ASN A 399 7.98 -10.28 -16.44
C ASN A 399 8.85 -9.08 -16.04
N ARG A 400 8.46 -8.31 -15.01
CA ARG A 400 9.27 -7.16 -14.57
C ARG A 400 10.61 -7.65 -14.01
N PRO A 401 11.76 -7.14 -14.53
CA PRO A 401 13.06 -7.43 -13.94
C PRO A 401 13.08 -7.00 -12.47
N ALA A 402 13.56 -7.87 -11.60
CA ALA A 402 13.66 -7.61 -10.17
C ALA A 402 15.12 -7.61 -9.75
N ALA A 403 15.52 -6.60 -8.96
CA ALA A 403 16.83 -6.58 -8.34
C ALA A 403 16.97 -7.81 -7.42
N ASN A 404 17.97 -8.63 -7.69
CA ASN A 404 18.27 -9.84 -6.91
C ASN A 404 19.71 -9.82 -6.35
N TRP A 405 20.50 -8.80 -6.71
CA TRP A 405 21.76 -8.48 -6.07
C TRP A 405 21.62 -7.16 -5.32
N ILE A 406 21.65 -7.25 -3.99
CA ILE A 406 21.47 -6.11 -3.09
C ILE A 406 22.66 -6.12 -2.12
N TYR A 407 23.46 -5.06 -2.15
CA TYR A 407 24.73 -4.96 -1.43
C TYR A 407 24.80 -3.63 -0.64
N PRO A 408 24.51 -3.66 0.68
CA PRO A 408 24.66 -2.48 1.55
C PRO A 408 26.13 -2.07 1.61
N VAL A 409 26.46 -0.91 1.03
CA VAL A 409 27.84 -0.45 0.89
C VAL A 409 28.28 0.34 2.11
N PHE A 410 27.42 1.26 2.56
CA PHE A 410 27.72 2.11 3.70
C PHE A 410 26.44 2.54 4.42
N ASN A 411 26.54 2.79 5.71
CA ASN A 411 25.51 3.40 6.53
C ASN A 411 26.16 4.18 7.69
N THR A 412 26.11 5.50 7.65
CA THR A 412 26.66 6.36 8.71
C THR A 412 25.65 6.68 9.81
N THR A 413 24.40 6.26 9.65
CA THR A 413 23.38 6.42 10.69
C THR A 413 23.80 5.64 11.93
N ASN A 414 24.07 6.35 13.01
CA ASN A 414 24.52 5.76 14.25
C ASN A 414 23.34 5.15 15.02
N LEU A 415 22.83 4.00 14.56
CA LEU A 415 21.74 3.26 15.19
C LEU A 415 22.03 2.92 16.67
N MET A 416 23.31 2.87 17.05
CA MET A 416 23.79 2.69 18.42
C MET A 416 24.25 4.02 19.05
N GLU A 417 23.61 5.14 18.72
CA GLU A 417 23.88 6.49 19.30
C GLU A 417 23.98 6.43 20.82
N MET A 418 22.98 5.84 21.48
CA MET A 418 22.96 5.69 22.94
C MET A 418 23.73 4.44 23.44
N ALA A 419 24.58 3.84 22.60
CA ALA A 419 25.47 2.73 22.93
C ALA A 419 26.90 2.92 22.41
N GLY A 420 27.31 4.19 22.21
CA GLY A 420 28.69 4.56 21.92
C GLY A 420 29.07 4.58 20.44
N GLN A 421 28.13 4.46 19.51
CA GLN A 421 28.41 4.67 18.09
C GLN A 421 28.47 6.16 17.76
N GLU A 422 29.58 6.58 17.15
CA GLU A 422 29.89 7.99 16.88
C GLU A 422 28.93 8.63 15.85
N TYR A 423 28.59 9.90 16.09
CA TYR A 423 27.86 10.71 15.09
C TYR A 423 28.72 10.91 13.85
N ALA A 424 28.10 10.87 12.68
CA ALA A 424 28.76 10.96 11.37
C ALA A 424 29.30 12.36 11.02
N THR A 425 30.32 12.81 11.76
CA THR A 425 30.97 14.12 11.61
C THR A 425 32.14 14.12 10.64
N LEU A 426 32.43 13.00 9.98
CA LEU A 426 33.62 12.80 9.14
C LEU A 426 33.75 13.80 7.98
N PHE A 427 32.62 14.35 7.54
CA PHE A 427 32.55 15.23 6.37
C PHE A 427 33.11 16.64 6.64
N ASP A 428 33.53 16.94 7.88
CA ASP A 428 34.21 18.20 8.21
C ASP A 428 35.59 18.34 7.54
N LYS A 429 36.31 17.23 7.39
CA LYS A 429 37.69 17.18 6.85
C LYS A 429 37.91 16.03 5.87
N ASP A 430 36.92 15.18 5.63
CA ASP A 430 37.06 14.03 4.75
C ASP A 430 35.81 13.75 3.90
N SER A 431 35.89 12.69 3.11
CA SER A 431 34.80 12.07 2.37
C SER A 431 34.63 10.63 2.83
N LEU A 432 33.40 10.10 2.83
CA LEU A 432 33.19 8.68 3.04
C LEU A 432 33.68 7.91 1.81
N LYS A 433 34.60 6.97 1.97
CA LYS A 433 35.14 6.14 0.88
C LYS A 433 35.01 4.68 1.22
N VAL A 434 34.65 3.88 0.22
CA VAL A 434 34.44 2.44 0.38
C VAL A 434 34.78 1.73 -0.92
N THR A 435 35.59 0.69 -0.80
CA THR A 435 35.93 -0.20 -1.91
C THR A 435 34.93 -1.34 -1.96
N VAL A 436 34.35 -1.58 -3.13
CA VAL A 436 33.41 -2.67 -3.39
C VAL A 436 33.93 -3.54 -4.52
N THR A 437 33.58 -4.82 -4.49
CA THR A 437 33.81 -5.73 -5.61
C THR A 437 32.48 -6.07 -6.27
N ILE A 438 32.32 -5.66 -7.52
CA ILE A 438 31.14 -5.98 -8.34
C ILE A 438 31.35 -7.39 -8.94
N PRO A 439 30.44 -8.34 -8.70
CA PRO A 439 30.59 -9.68 -9.24
C PRO A 439 30.27 -9.72 -10.74
N GLU A 440 30.80 -10.73 -11.44
CA GLU A 440 30.44 -11.01 -12.82
C GLU A 440 28.94 -11.24 -12.98
N GLY A 441 28.39 -10.80 -14.12
CA GLY A 441 27.00 -11.03 -14.50
C GLY A 441 25.97 -10.08 -13.89
N VAL A 442 26.37 -9.17 -12.98
CA VAL A 442 25.47 -8.12 -12.46
C VAL A 442 25.33 -7.00 -13.48
N LYS A 443 24.09 -6.59 -13.75
CA LYS A 443 23.73 -5.49 -14.67
C LYS A 443 22.77 -4.51 -14.00
N ASN A 444 22.51 -3.39 -14.69
CA ASN A 444 21.57 -2.35 -14.28
C ASN A 444 21.83 -1.86 -12.85
N ILE A 445 23.11 -1.67 -12.51
CA ILE A 445 23.50 -1.31 -11.15
C ILE A 445 23.06 0.11 -10.84
N GLN A 446 22.44 0.28 -9.69
CA GLN A 446 22.06 1.57 -9.14
C GLN A 446 22.52 1.67 -7.69
N LEU A 447 22.82 2.88 -7.24
CA LEU A 447 22.98 3.19 -5.82
C LEU A 447 21.67 3.76 -5.29
N ARG A 448 21.02 3.00 -4.39
CA ARG A 448 19.95 3.51 -3.53
C ARG A 448 20.57 4.33 -2.41
N PHE A 449 20.41 5.65 -2.49
CA PHE A 449 21.07 6.61 -1.60
C PHE A 449 20.05 7.35 -0.72
N LEU A 450 20.23 7.27 0.60
CA LEU A 450 19.49 8.06 1.58
C LEU A 450 20.45 9.06 2.22
N THR A 451 20.02 10.31 2.40
CA THR A 451 20.82 11.36 3.03
C THR A 451 19.94 12.33 3.79
N THR A 452 20.38 12.72 4.99
CA THR A 452 19.77 13.77 5.80
C THR A 452 20.84 14.55 6.56
N GLY A 453 20.74 15.87 6.54
CA GLY A 453 21.63 16.78 7.27
C GLY A 453 21.06 17.15 8.63
N HIS A 454 21.94 17.26 9.63
CA HIS A 454 21.58 17.48 11.03
C HIS A 454 22.46 18.54 11.67
N GLY A 455 21.97 19.13 12.77
CA GLY A 455 22.62 20.20 13.51
C GLY A 455 21.59 21.29 13.82
N GLY A 456 20.88 21.13 14.95
CA GLY A 456 19.65 21.86 15.27
C GLY A 456 19.82 23.31 15.73
N TRP A 457 20.66 24.09 15.05
CA TRP A 457 20.79 25.54 15.28
C TRP A 457 20.87 26.29 13.94
N GLY A 458 20.73 27.61 13.97
CA GLY A 458 20.61 28.41 12.73
C GLY A 458 21.76 28.25 11.73
N GLY A 459 22.97 27.93 12.17
CA GLY A 459 24.13 27.66 11.32
C GLY A 459 24.39 26.18 11.00
N GLY A 460 23.62 25.27 11.60
CA GLY A 460 23.81 23.83 11.46
C GLY A 460 23.21 23.26 10.19
N ASP A 461 23.67 22.08 9.80
CA ASP A 461 23.36 21.49 8.48
C ASP A 461 21.91 21.02 8.36
N GLU A 462 21.15 20.97 9.46
CA GLU A 462 19.70 20.73 9.43
C GLU A 462 18.98 21.83 8.63
N PHE A 463 19.35 23.10 8.85
CA PHE A 463 18.68 24.27 8.30
C PHE A 463 19.48 24.97 7.20
N ASN A 464 20.60 24.38 6.77
CA ASN A 464 21.48 24.96 5.75
C ASN A 464 21.72 23.93 4.63
N PRO A 465 21.27 24.19 3.39
CA PRO A 465 21.40 23.24 2.29
C PRO A 465 22.87 22.98 1.93
N LYS A 466 23.27 21.71 1.81
CA LYS A 466 24.63 21.29 1.42
C LYS A 466 24.64 20.39 0.20
N GLN A 467 25.55 20.63 -0.74
CA GLN A 467 25.70 19.78 -1.91
C GLN A 467 26.25 18.40 -1.52
N ASN A 468 25.48 17.35 -1.79
CA ASN A 468 25.92 15.97 -1.69
C ASN A 468 26.48 15.56 -3.05
N GLU A 469 27.73 15.07 -3.08
CA GLU A 469 28.40 14.62 -4.30
C GLU A 469 28.79 13.15 -4.18
N ILE A 470 28.46 12.36 -5.21
CA ILE A 470 28.75 10.94 -5.30
C ILE A 470 29.75 10.71 -6.42
N PHE A 471 30.80 9.97 -6.12
CA PHE A 471 31.86 9.60 -7.05
C PHE A 471 31.99 8.08 -7.13
N VAL A 472 32.34 7.61 -8.33
CA VAL A 472 32.79 6.24 -8.59
C VAL A 472 34.14 6.33 -9.29
N ASP A 473 35.17 5.69 -8.72
CA ASP A 473 36.55 5.70 -9.22
C ASP A 473 37.09 7.10 -9.51
N GLY A 474 36.76 8.05 -8.62
CA GLY A 474 37.17 9.44 -8.72
C GLY A 474 36.37 10.30 -9.71
N LYS A 475 35.50 9.70 -10.54
CA LYS A 475 34.58 10.42 -11.42
C LYS A 475 33.28 10.75 -10.67
N ARG A 476 32.86 12.02 -10.68
CA ARG A 476 31.56 12.41 -10.12
C ARG A 476 30.44 11.84 -10.98
N VAL A 477 29.58 11.00 -10.41
CA VAL A 477 28.47 10.35 -11.11
C VAL A 477 27.12 10.98 -10.78
N TYR A 478 27.01 11.66 -9.63
CA TYR A 478 25.79 12.33 -9.22
C TYR A 478 26.10 13.47 -8.24
N HIS A 479 25.24 14.49 -8.23
CA HIS A 479 25.23 15.49 -7.17
C HIS A 479 23.86 16.13 -7.06
N PHE A 480 23.49 16.55 -5.84
CA PHE A 480 22.27 17.31 -5.60
C PHE A 480 22.33 17.99 -4.24
N ILE A 481 21.43 18.93 -4.00
CA ILE A 481 21.21 19.53 -2.69
C ILE A 481 19.95 18.89 -2.11
N PRO A 482 20.07 17.97 -1.13
CA PRO A 482 18.91 17.34 -0.50
C PRO A 482 18.20 18.36 0.39
N TRP A 483 17.03 18.84 -0.03
CA TRP A 483 16.32 19.93 0.63
C TRP A 483 14.79 19.78 0.51
N ARG A 484 14.06 20.06 1.59
CA ARG A 484 12.59 20.00 1.68
C ARG A 484 12.05 21.36 2.09
N THR A 485 11.02 21.83 1.38
CA THR A 485 10.39 23.16 1.60
C THR A 485 8.90 23.08 1.93
N ASP A 486 8.40 21.88 2.20
CA ASP A 486 6.99 21.55 2.40
C ASP A 486 6.69 21.16 3.84
N CYS A 487 7.60 21.41 4.79
CA CYS A 487 7.47 20.90 6.16
C CYS A 487 6.23 21.43 6.91
N ALA A 488 5.79 22.66 6.60
CA ALA A 488 4.56 23.24 7.15
C ALA A 488 3.29 22.42 6.83
N THR A 489 3.29 21.60 5.77
CA THR A 489 2.18 20.70 5.44
C THR A 489 1.90 19.69 6.56
N TYR A 490 2.90 19.38 7.40
CA TYR A 490 2.81 18.37 8.45
C TYR A 490 2.56 18.98 9.85
N ARG A 491 2.18 20.27 9.93
CA ARG A 491 1.98 20.98 11.21
C ARG A 491 1.05 20.24 12.17
N LEU A 492 -0.04 19.64 11.67
CA LEU A 492 -1.05 18.94 12.47
C LEU A 492 -0.59 17.61 13.08
N SER A 493 0.61 17.14 12.75
CA SER A 493 1.23 16.00 13.43
C SER A 493 2.17 16.43 14.56
N ASN A 494 2.43 17.73 14.74
CA ASN A 494 3.53 18.25 15.56
C ASN A 494 3.03 19.10 16.76
N PRO A 495 2.24 18.56 17.69
CA PRO A 495 1.67 19.34 18.80
C PRO A 495 2.72 20.00 19.69
N ALA A 496 3.86 19.35 19.93
CA ALA A 496 4.91 19.86 20.83
C ALA A 496 5.98 20.71 20.14
N SER A 497 5.79 21.05 18.85
CA SER A 497 6.75 21.87 18.12
C SER A 497 6.83 23.29 18.71
N GLY A 498 8.05 23.76 18.94
CA GLY A 498 8.30 25.12 19.43
C GLY A 498 7.83 26.17 18.42
N ASN A 499 7.18 27.24 18.91
CA ASN A 499 6.70 28.35 18.07
C ASN A 499 7.55 29.59 18.30
N PHE A 500 7.88 30.29 17.23
CA PHE A 500 8.75 31.47 17.22
C PHE A 500 7.92 32.76 17.11
N GLY A 501 8.52 33.89 17.51
CA GLY A 501 7.83 35.19 17.52
C GLY A 501 7.41 35.73 16.15
N ASN A 502 7.94 35.16 15.06
CA ASN A 502 7.54 35.48 13.68
C ASN A 502 6.35 34.65 13.17
N GLY A 503 5.76 33.80 14.02
CA GLY A 503 4.61 32.98 13.69
C GLY A 503 4.94 31.61 13.10
N LEU A 504 6.21 31.28 12.85
CA LEU A 504 6.61 29.95 12.41
C LEU A 504 6.72 28.98 13.58
N SER A 505 6.42 27.70 13.33
CA SER A 505 6.79 26.61 14.22
C SER A 505 8.08 25.94 13.74
N SER A 506 8.83 25.30 14.64
CA SER A 506 10.02 24.52 14.29
C SER A 506 9.72 23.45 13.24
N SER A 507 8.57 22.78 13.34
CA SER A 507 8.09 21.80 12.35
C SER A 507 7.92 22.37 10.95
N ASP A 508 7.80 23.68 10.80
CA ASP A 508 7.46 24.33 9.53
C ASP A 508 8.71 24.69 8.73
N LEU A 509 9.87 24.75 9.38
CA LEU A 509 11.14 25.12 8.78
C LEU A 509 11.57 24.12 7.70
N SER A 510 12.04 24.66 6.57
CA SER A 510 12.71 23.89 5.52
C SER A 510 14.00 23.27 6.04
N ARG A 511 14.33 22.07 5.55
CA ARG A 511 15.38 21.23 6.13
C ARG A 511 16.12 20.40 5.10
N SER A 512 17.31 19.92 5.48
CA SER A 512 18.16 19.04 4.68
C SER A 512 17.60 17.63 4.52
N ASN A 513 16.58 17.51 3.65
CA ASN A 513 15.90 16.28 3.16
C ASN A 513 14.84 15.64 4.05
N TRP A 514 14.42 16.28 5.12
CA TRP A 514 13.43 15.70 6.03
C TRP A 514 12.52 16.75 6.64
N CYS A 515 11.34 16.32 7.07
CA CYS A 515 10.44 17.13 7.88
C CYS A 515 9.97 16.28 9.08
N PRO A 516 9.76 16.87 10.26
CA PRO A 516 9.21 16.18 11.42
C PRO A 516 7.85 15.53 11.10
N GLY A 517 7.75 14.21 11.27
CA GLY A 517 6.57 13.42 10.90
C GLY A 517 6.57 12.90 9.47
N THR A 518 7.73 12.81 8.81
CA THR A 518 7.83 12.27 7.45
C THR A 518 8.91 11.19 7.30
N LEU A 519 8.79 10.38 6.25
CA LEU A 519 9.89 9.55 5.75
C LEU A 519 10.77 10.36 4.80
N THR A 520 12.05 9.99 4.70
CA THR A 520 12.95 10.47 3.65
C THR A 520 13.02 9.43 2.54
N SER A 521 12.60 9.79 1.33
CA SER A 521 12.67 8.89 0.17
C SER A 521 14.11 8.72 -0.32
N PRO A 522 14.51 7.51 -0.75
CA PRO A 522 15.80 7.28 -1.36
C PRO A 522 15.88 7.93 -2.74
N VAL A 523 17.08 8.32 -3.12
CA VAL A 523 17.43 8.68 -4.49
C VAL A 523 18.07 7.47 -5.17
N PHE A 524 17.59 7.10 -6.35
CA PHE A 524 18.14 6.00 -7.14
C PHE A 524 19.10 6.54 -8.21
N ILE A 525 20.39 6.31 -8.00
CA ILE A 525 21.46 6.82 -8.87
C ILE A 525 21.90 5.70 -9.80
N SER A 526 21.63 5.82 -11.10
CA SER A 526 22.08 4.83 -12.08
C SER A 526 23.60 4.87 -12.26
N LEU A 527 24.23 3.69 -12.28
CA LEU A 527 25.68 3.52 -12.44
C LEU A 527 25.99 2.68 -13.70
N PRO A 528 25.71 3.19 -14.91
CA PRO A 528 25.83 2.41 -16.14
C PRO A 528 27.27 2.03 -16.51
N ASP A 529 28.25 2.79 -16.02
CA ASP A 529 29.67 2.64 -16.34
C ASP A 529 30.39 1.61 -15.44
N ILE A 530 29.72 1.08 -14.41
CA ILE A 530 30.35 0.16 -13.46
C ILE A 530 30.41 -1.27 -14.05
N THR A 531 31.57 -1.89 -13.98
CA THR A 531 31.84 -3.22 -14.57
C THR A 531 32.14 -4.25 -13.46
N PRO A 532 32.24 -5.55 -13.76
CA PRO A 532 32.78 -6.51 -12.80
C PRO A 532 34.21 -6.12 -12.38
N GLY A 533 34.52 -6.27 -11.09
CA GLY A 533 35.83 -5.89 -10.53
C GLY A 533 35.75 -4.96 -9.32
N GLN A 534 36.91 -4.45 -8.90
CA GLN A 534 37.00 -3.51 -7.77
C GLN A 534 36.68 -2.09 -8.21
N HIS A 535 35.86 -1.41 -7.42
CA HIS A 535 35.48 -0.02 -7.61
C HIS A 535 35.50 0.73 -6.27
N THR A 536 35.77 2.03 -6.29
CA THR A 536 35.67 2.90 -5.11
C THR A 536 34.46 3.81 -5.21
N ILE A 537 33.53 3.68 -4.28
CA ILE A 537 32.42 4.62 -4.12
C ILE A 537 32.82 5.66 -3.08
N GLN A 538 32.54 6.93 -3.36
CA GLN A 538 32.83 8.03 -2.47
C GLN A 538 31.64 9.00 -2.35
N VAL A 539 31.35 9.43 -1.12
CA VAL A 539 30.39 10.49 -0.81
C VAL A 539 31.13 11.68 -0.22
N ALA A 540 30.93 12.87 -0.78
CA ALA A 540 31.49 14.12 -0.28
C ALA A 540 30.38 15.12 0.01
N ILE A 541 30.46 15.77 1.17
CA ILE A 541 29.49 16.75 1.64
C ILE A 541 30.26 17.88 2.32
N PRO A 542 30.02 19.16 2.01
CA PRO A 542 30.67 20.28 2.68
C PRO A 542 30.01 20.54 4.04
N GLN A 543 30.33 19.69 5.03
CA GLN A 543 29.73 19.76 6.36
C GLN A 543 29.98 21.12 7.03
N GLY A 544 28.95 21.65 7.69
CA GLY A 544 29.04 22.88 8.47
C GLY A 544 30.00 22.75 9.66
N LYS A 545 30.60 23.88 10.02
CA LYS A 545 31.47 23.98 11.21
C LYS A 545 30.63 23.86 12.49
N PRO A 546 31.19 23.31 13.57
CA PRO A 546 30.52 23.30 14.87
C PRO A 546 30.37 24.71 15.45
N GLU A 547 29.41 24.87 16.37
CA GLU A 547 29.18 26.10 17.14
C GLU A 547 28.94 25.76 18.62
N GLY A 548 29.88 26.14 19.49
CA GLY A 548 29.85 25.74 20.90
C GLY A 548 29.88 24.21 21.05
N SER A 549 28.88 23.65 21.74
CA SER A 549 28.69 22.20 21.87
C SER A 549 27.88 21.58 20.71
N SER A 550 27.43 22.39 19.75
CA SER A 550 26.62 21.92 18.62
C SER A 550 27.52 21.49 17.47
N GLN A 551 27.21 20.36 16.84
CA GLN A 551 27.93 19.84 15.69
C GLN A 551 26.96 19.46 14.58
N SER A 552 27.35 19.72 13.34
CA SER A 552 26.67 19.20 12.17
C SER A 552 27.13 17.77 11.90
N PHE A 553 26.24 16.92 11.41
CA PHE A 553 26.56 15.55 10.98
C PHE A 553 25.59 15.12 9.88
N TRP A 554 25.98 14.08 9.14
CA TRP A 554 25.20 13.57 8.01
C TRP A 554 24.95 12.08 8.13
N ASN A 555 23.67 11.73 8.26
CA ASN A 555 23.24 10.33 8.16
C ASN A 555 23.10 10.02 6.68
N VAL A 556 23.95 9.14 6.15
CA VAL A 556 23.91 8.68 4.76
C VAL A 556 23.96 7.16 4.72
N SER A 557 23.12 6.56 3.87
CA SER A 557 23.21 5.13 3.59
C SER A 557 23.14 4.87 2.09
N GLY A 558 23.90 3.88 1.65
CA GLY A 558 24.09 3.55 0.26
C GLY A 558 24.02 2.05 0.07
N THR A 559 23.08 1.59 -0.76
CA THR A 559 22.94 0.18 -1.12
C THR A 559 23.01 0.05 -2.64
N LEU A 560 23.94 -0.75 -3.13
CA LEU A 560 23.96 -1.11 -4.54
C LEU A 560 22.86 -2.14 -4.80
N ILE A 561 22.08 -1.90 -5.83
CA ILE A 561 21.05 -2.83 -6.31
C ILE A 561 21.35 -3.13 -7.78
N GLY A 562 21.17 -4.38 -8.18
CA GLY A 562 21.38 -4.81 -9.56
C GLY A 562 20.72 -6.15 -9.87
N GLU A 563 20.74 -6.48 -11.14
CA GLU A 563 20.20 -7.72 -11.70
C GLU A 563 21.35 -8.68 -11.99
N LYS A 564 21.47 -9.74 -11.20
CA LYS A 564 22.40 -10.84 -11.43
C LYS A 564 21.68 -11.94 -12.19
N LYS A 565 22.17 -12.25 -13.40
CA LYS A 565 21.64 -13.37 -14.21
C LYS A 565 22.03 -14.73 -13.66
#